data_AF-A0A7V5FR95-F1
#
_entry.id   AF-A0A7V5FR95-F1
#
_cell.length_a   1.000
_cell.length_b   1.000
_cell.length_c   1.000
_cell.angle_alpha   90.00
_cell.angle_beta   90.00
_cell.angle_gamma   90.00
#
_symmetry.space_group_name_H-M   'P 1'
#
loop_
_entity.id
_entity.type
_entity.pdbx_description
1 polymer ?
#
loop_
_entity_poly.entity_id
_entity_poly.type
_entity_poly.pdbx_seq_one_letter_code
_entity_poly.pdbx_strand_id
1 'polypeptide(L)'
;YALAVAAKPFLGQAGFQLIGLAALFSTASAINATMFGTARLGMVMATEKALPAVFAFRRKQNNIPWVSLLVITGLTIVFVNLANLTIISSFASSTFLLIFAAINLSALRLRARIEASIAVAVTGLICSLASWLALLVYLFQSNRASLYWIGGLYLAVFCAEVLFSRRRWIMREVEQLES
;
A
#
# COMPACT_ATOMS: atom_id res chain seq x y z
N TYR A 1 -8.09 -20.28 -5.89
CA TYR A 1 -8.34 -21.34 -6.90
C TYR A 1 -7.68 -22.67 -6.52
N ALA A 2 -6.36 -22.73 -6.32
CA ALA A 2 -5.64 -23.96 -5.93
C ALA A 2 -6.25 -24.66 -4.69
N LEU A 3 -6.55 -23.92 -3.63
CA LEU A 3 -7.19 -24.47 -2.42
C LEU A 3 -8.61 -25.03 -2.67
N ALA A 4 -9.42 -24.34 -3.48
CA ALA A 4 -10.78 -24.79 -3.80
C ALA A 4 -10.74 -26.06 -4.67
N VAL A 5 -9.84 -26.11 -5.66
CA VAL A 5 -9.64 -27.30 -6.50
C VAL A 5 -9.13 -28.48 -5.68
N ALA A 6 -8.20 -28.24 -4.74
CA ALA A 6 -7.71 -29.28 -3.83
C ALA A 6 -8.79 -29.83 -2.88
N ALA A 7 -9.83 -29.05 -2.59
CA ALA A 7 -10.96 -29.48 -1.76
C ALA A 7 -12.03 -30.29 -2.51
N LYS A 8 -12.06 -30.26 -3.86
CA LYS A 8 -13.00 -31.06 -4.68
C LYS A 8 -13.00 -32.56 -4.34
N PRO A 9 -11.85 -33.25 -4.21
CA PRO A 9 -11.84 -34.67 -3.88
C PRO A 9 -12.37 -34.99 -2.48
N PHE A 10 -12.37 -34.03 -1.54
CA PHE A 10 -12.80 -34.25 -0.15
C PHE A 10 -14.24 -33.80 0.12
N LEU A 11 -14.70 -32.71 -0.50
CA LEU A 11 -15.99 -32.06 -0.20
C LEU A 11 -16.93 -31.98 -1.43
N GLY A 12 -16.53 -32.56 -2.56
CA GLY A 12 -17.29 -32.55 -3.81
C GLY A 12 -17.49 -31.16 -4.41
N GLN A 13 -18.46 -31.04 -5.31
CA GLN A 13 -18.77 -29.79 -6.02
C GLN A 13 -19.34 -28.71 -5.10
N ALA A 14 -20.09 -29.10 -4.06
CA ALA A 14 -20.64 -28.17 -3.07
C ALA A 14 -19.53 -27.50 -2.24
N GLY A 15 -18.51 -28.25 -1.80
CA GLY A 15 -17.35 -27.68 -1.10
C GLY A 15 -16.54 -26.72 -1.97
N PHE A 16 -16.36 -27.03 -3.25
CA PHE A 16 -15.69 -26.12 -4.19
C PHE A 16 -16.43 -24.77 -4.31
N GLN A 17 -17.77 -24.81 -4.43
CA GLN A 17 -18.59 -23.60 -4.52
C GLN A 17 -18.58 -22.80 -3.21
N LEU A 18 -18.71 -23.46 -2.05
CA LEU A 18 -18.66 -22.80 -0.75
C LEU A 18 -17.32 -22.11 -0.50
N ILE A 19 -16.20 -22.78 -0.80
CA ILE A 19 -14.86 -22.18 -0.65
C ILE A 19 -14.67 -21.03 -1.66
N GLY A 20 -15.20 -21.16 -2.87
CA GLY A 20 -15.21 -20.08 -3.86
C GLY A 20 -15.96 -18.84 -3.37
N LEU A 21 -17.17 -19.01 -2.85
CA LEU A 21 -17.97 -17.92 -2.26
C LEU A 21 -17.27 -17.31 -1.04
N ALA A 22 -16.77 -18.12 -0.13
CA ALA A 22 -16.03 -17.65 1.04
C ALA A 22 -14.80 -16.82 0.64
N ALA A 23 -14.05 -17.26 -0.38
CA ALA A 23 -12.92 -16.51 -0.91
C ALA A 23 -13.34 -15.17 -1.51
N LEU A 24 -14.45 -15.10 -2.26
CA LEU A 24 -14.96 -13.85 -2.83
C LEU A 24 -15.41 -12.86 -1.75
N PHE A 25 -16.14 -13.32 -0.73
CA PHE A 25 -16.54 -12.46 0.38
C PHE A 25 -15.34 -11.99 1.21
N SER A 26 -14.33 -12.85 1.40
CA SER A 26 -13.10 -12.51 2.12
C SER A 26 -12.29 -11.44 1.37
N THR A 27 -12.08 -11.61 0.05
CA THR A 27 -11.35 -10.62 -0.76
C THR A 27 -12.11 -9.31 -0.86
N ALA A 28 -13.44 -9.34 -1.06
CA ALA A 28 -14.27 -8.14 -1.09
C ALA A 28 -14.19 -7.36 0.24
N SER A 29 -14.25 -8.06 1.37
CA SER A 29 -14.15 -7.45 2.70
C SER A 29 -12.76 -6.83 2.93
N ALA A 30 -11.70 -7.52 2.55
CA ALA A 30 -10.33 -7.03 2.68
C ALA A 30 -10.07 -5.78 1.81
N ILE A 31 -10.55 -5.78 0.57
CA ILE A 31 -10.48 -4.63 -0.33
C ILE A 31 -11.26 -3.45 0.27
N ASN A 32 -12.49 -3.69 0.73
CA ASN A 32 -13.33 -2.66 1.32
C ASN A 32 -12.67 -2.01 2.56
N ALA A 33 -12.13 -2.83 3.47
CA ALA A 33 -11.41 -2.33 4.65
C ALA A 33 -10.17 -1.50 4.27
N THR A 34 -9.40 -1.96 3.28
CA THR A 34 -8.19 -1.27 2.81
C THR A 34 -8.53 0.06 2.13
N MET A 35 -9.58 0.11 1.31
CA MET A 35 -10.02 1.34 0.64
C MET A 35 -10.48 2.41 1.64
N PHE A 36 -11.31 2.05 2.61
CA PHE A 36 -11.74 3.00 3.63
C PHE A 36 -10.60 3.40 4.57
N GLY A 37 -9.72 2.46 4.94
CA GLY A 37 -8.54 2.73 5.75
C GLY A 37 -7.58 3.72 5.08
N THR A 38 -7.24 3.47 3.81
CA THR A 38 -6.36 4.35 3.02
C THR A 38 -6.98 5.73 2.76
N ALA A 39 -8.28 5.80 2.47
CA ALA A 39 -8.98 7.08 2.30
C ALA A 39 -8.97 7.91 3.60
N ARG A 40 -9.13 7.26 4.76
CA ARG A 40 -9.05 7.92 6.07
C ARG A 40 -7.63 8.38 6.38
N LEU A 41 -6.62 7.55 6.14
CA LEU A 41 -5.21 7.92 6.31
C LEU A 41 -4.85 9.14 5.43
N GLY A 42 -5.27 9.13 4.15
CA GLY A 42 -5.06 10.27 3.25
C GLY A 42 -5.72 11.56 3.73
N MET A 43 -6.92 11.47 4.32
CA MET A 43 -7.60 12.63 4.91
C MET A 43 -6.90 13.17 6.16
N VAL A 44 -6.38 12.29 7.02
CA VAL A 44 -5.58 12.70 8.18
C VAL A 44 -4.30 13.39 7.73
N MET A 45 -3.56 12.80 6.78
CA MET A 45 -2.36 13.40 6.19
C MET A 45 -2.65 14.76 5.55
N ALA A 46 -3.80 14.94 4.90
CA ALA A 46 -4.20 16.22 4.34
C ALA A 46 -4.55 17.26 5.41
N THR A 47 -5.13 16.82 6.54
CA THR A 47 -5.41 17.69 7.69
C THR A 47 -4.12 18.17 8.37
N GLU A 48 -3.08 17.33 8.38
CA GLU A 48 -1.73 17.66 8.87
C GLU A 48 -0.88 18.45 7.86
N LYS A 49 -1.49 19.00 6.80
CA LYS A 49 -0.81 19.70 5.68
C LYS A 49 0.26 18.84 4.97
N ALA A 50 0.23 17.51 5.10
CA ALA A 50 1.15 16.61 4.41
C ALA A 50 0.66 16.23 2.99
N LEU A 51 -0.64 16.29 2.74
CA LEU A 51 -1.26 16.12 1.42
C LEU A 51 -2.10 17.36 1.04
N PRO A 52 -2.46 17.55 -0.25
CA PRO A 52 -3.31 18.65 -0.68
C PRO A 52 -4.63 18.72 0.10
N ALA A 53 -5.09 19.93 0.43
CA ALA A 53 -6.31 20.17 1.21
C ALA A 53 -7.58 19.53 0.57
N VAL A 54 -7.56 19.25 -0.73
CA VAL A 54 -8.63 18.55 -1.44
C VAL A 54 -8.94 17.17 -0.82
N PHE A 55 -7.93 16.49 -0.27
CA PHE A 55 -8.10 15.21 0.41
C PHE A 55 -8.62 15.34 1.86
N ALA A 56 -8.60 16.54 2.43
CA ALA A 56 -9.18 16.80 3.75
C ALA A 56 -10.72 16.98 3.70
N PHE A 57 -11.29 17.15 2.50
CA PHE A 57 -12.74 17.27 2.34
C PHE A 57 -13.45 15.99 2.77
N ARG A 58 -14.33 16.16 3.76
CA ARG A 58 -15.17 15.10 4.30
C ARG A 58 -16.61 15.56 4.41
N ARG A 59 -17.56 14.64 4.27
CA ARG A 59 -18.97 14.94 4.48
C ARG A 59 -19.19 15.21 5.98
N LYS A 60 -19.69 16.40 6.32
CA LYS A 60 -19.87 16.88 7.71
C LYS A 60 -20.73 15.96 8.57
N GLN A 61 -21.68 15.24 7.96
CA GLN A 61 -22.64 14.38 8.67
C GLN A 61 -22.04 13.06 9.17
N ASN A 62 -21.13 12.44 8.40
CA ASN A 62 -20.62 11.09 8.70
C ASN A 62 -19.08 11.03 8.79
N ASN A 63 -18.38 12.16 8.65
CA ASN A 63 -16.91 12.26 8.58
C ASN A 63 -16.25 11.35 7.52
N ILE A 64 -17.01 10.93 6.50
CA ILE A 64 -16.50 10.07 5.42
C ILE A 64 -15.70 10.93 4.45
N PRO A 65 -14.41 10.61 4.19
CA PRO A 65 -13.55 11.32 3.24
C PRO A 65 -13.87 10.87 1.80
N TRP A 66 -15.03 11.26 1.30
CA TRP A 66 -15.56 10.80 0.02
C TRP A 66 -14.65 11.17 -1.16
N VAL A 67 -13.97 12.32 -1.12
CA VAL A 67 -13.02 12.74 -2.16
C VAL A 67 -11.83 11.78 -2.23
N SER A 68 -11.19 11.50 -1.09
CA SER A 68 -10.09 10.54 -1.01
C SER A 68 -10.52 9.14 -1.44
N LEU A 69 -11.74 8.72 -1.07
CA LEU A 69 -12.29 7.44 -1.48
C LEU A 69 -12.48 7.36 -3.00
N LEU A 70 -13.08 8.38 -3.63
CA LEU A 70 -13.28 8.41 -5.08
C LEU A 70 -11.95 8.40 -5.84
N VAL A 71 -10.97 9.19 -5.38
CA VAL A 71 -9.65 9.24 -6.02
C VAL A 71 -8.94 7.89 -5.93
N ILE A 72 -8.90 7.27 -4.73
CA ILE A 72 -8.27 5.96 -4.55
C ILE A 72 -8.99 4.88 -5.35
N THR A 73 -10.33 4.92 -5.41
CA THR A 73 -11.12 3.98 -6.20
C THR A 73 -10.81 4.12 -7.70
N GLY A 74 -10.83 5.34 -8.21
CA GLY A 74 -10.52 5.63 -9.62
C GLY A 74 -9.11 5.18 -9.99
N LEU A 75 -8.13 5.50 -9.14
CA LEU A 75 -6.74 5.08 -9.35
C LEU A 75 -6.61 3.55 -9.32
N THR A 76 -7.31 2.87 -8.40
CA THR A 76 -7.32 1.40 -8.29
C THR A 76 -7.91 0.76 -9.54
N ILE A 77 -9.03 1.28 -10.06
CA ILE A 77 -9.66 0.78 -11.29
C ILE A 77 -8.71 0.94 -12.47
N VAL A 78 -8.11 2.12 -12.65
CA VAL A 78 -7.12 2.36 -13.71
C VAL A 78 -5.94 1.39 -13.58
N PHE A 79 -5.40 1.25 -12.37
CA PHE A 79 -4.25 0.38 -12.12
C PHE A 79 -4.55 -1.09 -12.39
N VAL A 80 -5.68 -1.62 -11.93
CA VAL A 80 -6.08 -3.02 -12.13
C VAL A 80 -6.36 -3.35 -13.60
N ASN A 81 -6.82 -2.37 -14.40
CA ASN A 81 -7.07 -2.58 -15.83
C ASN A 81 -5.79 -2.50 -16.68
N LEU A 82 -4.78 -1.75 -16.25
CA LEU A 82 -3.52 -1.60 -16.97
C LEU A 82 -2.46 -2.64 -16.57
N ALA A 83 -2.43 -3.03 -15.30
CA ALA A 83 -1.42 -3.92 -14.75
C ALA A 83 -1.91 -5.39 -14.71
N ASN A 84 -1.03 -6.32 -15.07
CA ASN A 84 -1.29 -7.75 -14.90
C ASN A 84 -1.17 -8.17 -13.44
N LEU A 85 -1.79 -9.30 -13.07
CA LEU A 85 -1.80 -9.83 -11.70
C LEU A 85 -0.38 -10.00 -11.12
N THR A 86 0.60 -10.42 -11.93
CA THR A 86 2.00 -10.51 -11.51
C THR A 86 2.56 -9.15 -11.12
N ILE A 87 2.29 -8.10 -11.90
CA ILE A 87 2.77 -6.74 -11.61
C ILE A 87 2.10 -6.22 -10.34
N ILE A 88 0.78 -6.37 -10.21
CA ILE A 88 0.00 -5.93 -9.05
C ILE A 88 0.53 -6.61 -7.78
N SER A 89 0.66 -7.94 -7.82
CA SER A 89 1.11 -8.73 -6.67
C SER A 89 2.56 -8.41 -6.30
N SER A 90 3.48 -8.39 -7.27
CA SER A 90 4.90 -8.08 -7.00
C SER A 90 5.10 -6.65 -6.52
N PHE A 91 4.37 -5.66 -7.05
CA PHE A 91 4.40 -4.28 -6.56
C PHE A 91 3.88 -4.17 -5.12
N ALA A 92 2.75 -4.82 -4.82
CA ALA A 92 2.18 -4.84 -3.47
C ALA A 92 3.15 -5.50 -2.48
N SER A 93 3.69 -6.69 -2.80
CA SER A 93 4.66 -7.38 -1.96
C SER A 93 5.93 -6.55 -1.75
N SER A 94 6.49 -5.97 -2.81
CA SER A 94 7.66 -5.08 -2.70
C SER A 94 7.37 -3.91 -1.76
N THR A 95 6.22 -3.26 -1.92
CA THR A 95 5.82 -2.11 -1.11
C THR A 95 5.60 -2.50 0.36
N PHE A 96 4.94 -3.62 0.64
CA PHE A 96 4.77 -4.12 2.00
C PHE A 96 6.11 -4.47 2.66
N LEU A 97 7.04 -5.09 1.93
CA LEU A 97 8.37 -5.40 2.45
C LEU A 97 9.17 -4.13 2.78
N LEU A 98 9.12 -3.12 1.93
CA LEU A 98 9.75 -1.82 2.19
C LEU A 98 9.10 -1.09 3.36
N ILE A 99 7.76 -1.15 3.50
CA ILE A 99 7.04 -0.60 4.65
C ILE A 99 7.47 -1.33 5.93
N PHE A 100 7.56 -2.66 5.93
CA PHE A 100 8.05 -3.41 7.09
C PHE A 100 9.50 -3.10 7.43
N ALA A 101 10.37 -2.93 6.44
CA ALA A 101 11.73 -2.49 6.68
C ALA A 101 11.74 -1.08 7.32
N ALA A 102 10.94 -0.14 6.81
CA ALA A 102 10.84 1.21 7.37
C ALA A 102 10.26 1.23 8.80
N ILE A 103 9.26 0.40 9.09
CA ILE A 103 8.68 0.26 10.43
C ILE A 103 9.72 -0.30 11.41
N ASN A 104 10.41 -1.38 11.05
CA ASN A 104 11.45 -1.97 11.90
C ASN A 104 12.63 -1.01 12.12
N LEU A 105 13.05 -0.29 11.08
CA LEU A 105 14.07 0.75 11.20
C LEU A 105 13.61 1.89 12.11
N SER A 106 12.35 2.32 11.99
CA SER A 106 11.77 3.35 12.87
C SER A 106 11.70 2.87 14.31
N ALA A 107 11.35 1.60 14.55
CA ALA A 107 11.35 1.00 15.87
C ALA A 107 12.77 0.97 16.49
N LEU A 108 13.81 0.71 15.70
CA LEU A 108 15.20 0.79 16.16
C LEU A 108 15.61 2.22 16.53
N ARG A 109 15.20 3.21 15.71
CA ARG A 109 15.50 4.63 15.96
C ARG A 109 14.78 5.17 17.20
N LEU A 110 13.51 4.80 17.38
CA LEU A 110 12.69 5.25 18.51
C LEU A 110 12.76 4.31 19.71
N ARG A 111 13.65 3.30 19.72
CA ARG A 111 13.73 2.26 20.75
C ARG A 111 13.71 2.79 22.19
N ALA A 112 14.34 3.95 22.43
CA ALA A 112 14.42 4.58 23.74
C ALA A 112 13.08 5.12 24.24
N ARG A 113 12.10 5.35 23.36
CA ARG A 113 10.76 5.84 23.69
C ARG A 113 9.70 4.75 23.76
N ILE A 114 9.88 3.65 23.03
CA ILE A 114 8.87 2.59 22.88
C ILE A 114 9.29 1.27 23.56
N GLU A 115 10.42 1.26 24.27
CA GLU A 115 10.99 0.07 24.94
C GLU A 115 11.07 -1.17 24.03
N ALA A 116 11.24 -0.95 22.72
CA ALA A 116 11.23 -2.02 21.74
C ALA A 116 12.50 -2.88 21.86
N SER A 117 12.31 -4.20 21.77
CA SER A 117 13.40 -5.15 21.76
C SER A 117 14.21 -5.03 20.47
N ILE A 118 15.50 -4.70 20.62
CA ILE A 118 16.44 -4.52 19.49
C ILE A 118 16.50 -5.80 18.65
N ALA A 119 16.52 -6.97 19.29
CA ALA A 119 16.60 -8.25 18.61
C ALA A 119 15.42 -8.47 17.64
N VAL A 120 14.19 -8.13 18.04
CA VAL A 120 13.00 -8.32 17.19
C VAL A 120 13.01 -7.32 16.03
N ALA A 121 13.35 -6.06 16.29
CA ALA A 121 13.37 -5.05 15.24
C ALA A 121 14.52 -5.27 14.23
N VAL A 122 15.70 -5.71 14.67
CA VAL A 122 16.81 -6.05 13.76
C VAL A 122 16.48 -7.28 12.93
N THR A 123 15.97 -8.35 13.55
CA THR A 123 15.62 -9.58 12.80
C THR A 123 14.50 -9.31 11.80
N GLY A 124 13.47 -8.53 12.18
CA GLY A 124 12.42 -8.09 11.27
C GLY A 124 12.95 -7.26 10.09
N LEU A 125 13.88 -6.34 10.35
CA LEU A 125 14.53 -5.55 9.30
C LEU A 125 15.34 -6.44 8.34
N ILE A 126 16.15 -7.35 8.87
CA ILE A 126 16.97 -8.26 8.05
C ILE A 126 16.08 -9.19 7.22
N CYS A 127 15.06 -9.81 7.82
CA CYS A 127 14.15 -10.71 7.12
C CYS A 127 13.35 -9.99 6.02
N SER A 128 12.87 -8.77 6.28
CA SER A 128 12.14 -7.99 5.27
C SER A 128 13.05 -7.56 4.11
N LEU A 129 14.28 -7.10 4.38
CA LEU A 129 15.26 -6.76 3.35
C LEU A 129 15.72 -7.98 2.55
N ALA A 130 16.00 -9.10 3.22
CA ALA A 130 16.37 -10.34 2.54
C ALA A 130 15.25 -10.85 1.64
N SER A 131 14.00 -10.82 2.10
CA SER A 131 12.83 -11.19 1.30
C SER A 131 12.61 -10.25 0.12
N TRP A 132 12.88 -8.95 0.30
CA TRP A 132 12.77 -7.97 -0.77
C TRP A 132 13.82 -8.20 -1.86
N LEU A 133 15.08 -8.47 -1.46
CA LEU A 133 16.14 -8.85 -2.39
C LEU A 133 15.80 -10.16 -3.13
N ALA A 134 15.28 -11.16 -2.42
CA ALA A 134 14.84 -12.41 -3.03
C ALA A 134 13.73 -12.18 -4.07
N LEU A 135 12.77 -11.29 -3.79
CA LEU A 135 11.72 -10.90 -4.73
C LEU A 135 12.32 -10.23 -5.98
N LEU A 136 13.28 -9.31 -5.81
CA LEU A 136 13.95 -8.67 -6.95
C LEU A 136 14.69 -9.70 -7.81
N VAL A 137 15.46 -10.58 -7.19
CA VAL A 137 16.20 -11.66 -7.88
C VAL A 137 15.23 -12.59 -8.62
N TYR A 138 14.11 -12.95 -8.01
CA TYR A 138 13.06 -13.75 -8.65
C TYR A 138 12.48 -13.04 -9.88
N LEU A 139 12.19 -11.74 -9.76
CA LEU A 139 11.60 -10.96 -10.85
C LEU A 139 12.59 -10.73 -12.00
N PHE A 140 13.88 -10.53 -11.69
CA PHE A 140 14.95 -10.43 -12.67
C PHE A 140 15.08 -11.70 -13.53
N GLN A 141 14.94 -12.87 -12.92
CA GLN A 141 15.04 -14.16 -13.62
C GLN A 141 13.76 -14.54 -14.35
N SER A 142 12.60 -14.32 -13.72
CA SER A 142 11.31 -14.78 -14.25
C SER A 142 10.71 -13.82 -15.27
N ASN A 143 10.73 -12.50 -15.01
CA ASN A 143 10.05 -11.55 -15.88
C ASN A 143 10.62 -10.12 -15.76
N ARG A 144 11.56 -9.80 -16.65
CA ARG A 144 12.20 -8.47 -16.71
C ARG A 144 11.20 -7.34 -16.99
N ALA A 145 10.12 -7.61 -17.72
CA ALA A 145 9.11 -6.60 -18.03
C ALA A 145 8.36 -6.15 -16.76
N SER A 146 8.00 -7.10 -15.89
CA SER A 146 7.37 -6.78 -14.60
C SER A 146 8.25 -5.89 -13.72
N LEU A 147 9.57 -6.09 -13.77
CA LEU A 147 10.52 -5.27 -13.01
C LEU A 147 10.55 -3.83 -13.49
N TYR A 148 10.58 -3.60 -14.81
CA TYR A 148 10.52 -2.25 -15.37
C TYR A 148 9.22 -1.53 -15.02
N TRP A 149 8.08 -2.24 -15.05
CA TRP A 149 6.80 -1.68 -14.61
C TRP A 149 6.81 -1.25 -13.14
N ILE A 150 7.34 -2.09 -12.24
CA ILE A 150 7.48 -1.75 -10.82
C ILE A 150 8.40 -0.55 -10.63
N GLY A 151 9.54 -0.53 -11.32
CA GLY A 151 10.46 0.62 -11.30
C GLY A 151 9.79 1.90 -11.79
N GLY A 152 9.02 1.83 -12.88
CA GLY A 152 8.24 2.95 -13.41
C GLY A 152 7.17 3.45 -12.44
N LEU A 153 6.47 2.54 -11.75
CA LEU A 153 5.49 2.91 -10.72
C LEU A 153 6.16 3.60 -9.54
N TYR A 154 7.27 3.07 -9.02
CA TYR A 154 8.03 3.74 -7.95
C TYR A 154 8.54 5.10 -8.39
N LEU A 155 9.03 5.23 -9.63
CA LEU A 155 9.45 6.51 -10.18
C LEU A 155 8.27 7.48 -10.28
N ALA A 156 7.11 7.05 -10.75
CA ALA A 156 5.91 7.87 -10.84
C ALA A 156 5.45 8.37 -9.46
N VAL A 157 5.45 7.48 -8.46
CA VAL A 157 5.14 7.84 -7.06
C VAL A 157 6.17 8.82 -6.51
N PHE A 158 7.46 8.59 -6.76
CA PHE A 158 8.53 9.49 -6.34
C PHE A 158 8.40 10.87 -7.00
N CYS A 159 8.14 10.92 -8.30
CA CYS A 159 7.89 12.17 -9.04
C CYS A 159 6.65 12.90 -8.49
N ALA A 160 5.57 12.19 -8.22
CA ALA A 160 4.38 12.76 -7.59
C ALA A 160 4.71 13.35 -6.22
N GLU A 161 5.44 12.61 -5.37
CA GLU A 161 5.85 13.10 -4.05
C GLU A 161 6.77 14.32 -4.15
N VAL A 162 7.74 14.33 -5.09
CA VAL A 162 8.62 15.49 -5.30
C VAL A 162 7.82 16.70 -5.78
N LEU A 163 6.86 16.52 -6.69
CA LEU A 163 5.98 17.59 -7.16
C LEU A 163 5.12 18.16 -6.01
N PHE A 164 4.55 17.28 -5.18
CA PHE A 164 3.79 17.68 -3.98
C PHE A 164 4.67 18.33 -2.91
N SER A 165 5.89 17.82 -2.71
CA SER A 165 6.85 18.36 -1.75
C SER A 165 7.31 19.75 -2.18
N ARG A 166 7.68 19.96 -3.45
CA ARG A 166 8.01 21.30 -3.98
C ARG A 166 6.91 22.32 -3.75
N ARG A 167 5.64 21.91 -3.86
CA ARG A 167 4.50 22.78 -3.52
C ARG A 167 4.44 23.15 -2.02
N ARG A 168 4.85 22.23 -1.13
CA ARG A 168 4.99 22.46 0.32
C ARG A 168 6.11 23.46 0.67
N TRP A 169 7.25 23.39 -0.04
CA TRP A 169 8.36 24.34 0.18
C TRP A 169 7.97 25.77 -0.19
N ILE A 170 7.34 25.96 -1.36
CA ILE A 170 6.91 27.29 -1.84
C ILE A 170 5.86 27.91 -0.89
N MET A 171 4.90 27.12 -0.39
CA MET A 171 3.89 27.62 0.55
C MET A 171 4.48 28.01 1.91
N ARG A 172 5.52 27.29 2.39
CA ARG A 172 6.21 27.63 3.64
C ARG A 172 7.05 28.90 3.53
N GLU A 173 7.68 29.16 2.38
CA GLU A 173 8.44 30.39 2.15
C GLU A 173 7.52 31.63 2.08
N VAL A 174 6.35 31.52 1.46
CA VAL A 174 5.37 32.63 1.40
C VAL A 174 4.81 32.96 2.79
N GLU A 175 4.48 31.94 3.60
CA GLU A 175 3.92 32.13 4.95
C GLU A 175 4.96 32.70 5.95
N GLN A 176 6.27 32.60 5.65
CA GLN A 176 7.36 33.24 6.41
C GLN A 176 7.68 34.68 5.97
N LEU A 177 7.28 35.08 4.76
CA LEU A 177 7.46 36.45 4.26
C LEU A 177 6.32 37.39 4.65
N GLU A 178 5.18 36.84 5.07
CA GLU A 178 3.99 37.57 5.52
C GLU A 178 3.90 37.75 7.05
N SER A 179 4.86 37.19 7.81
CA SER A 179 4.97 37.31 9.29
C SER A 179 6.08 38.26 9.71
#